data_AF-A0A9P6PBU4-F1
#
_entry.id   AF-A0A9P6PBU4-F1
#
_cell.length_a   1.000
_cell.length_b   1.000
_cell.length_c   1.000
_cell.angle_alpha   90.00
_cell.angle_beta   90.00
_cell.angle_gamma   90.00
#
_symmetry.space_group_name_H-M   'P 1'
#
loop_
_entity.id
_entity.type
_entity.pdbx_description
1 polymer ?
#
loop_
_entity_poly.entity_id
_entity_poly.type
_entity_poly.pdbx_seq_one_letter_code
_entity_poly.pdbx_strand_id
1 'polypeptide(L)'
;MASRQASRANTLLKPYLKRFMLQTHPDFFSNDPIKKKVNAASLQRLHGVLNPVLNRTPNVVDKSDIRLDFYSKRSGDSVVVGTFDRSGSEWTTVRSFLNLCQQVGIDIMQSDIEAVDAMNVPPPTSHKRPSLQQEFADALYRQHEESRVAATEWTPALVLRNPLLSFDQTVDKAKMARQLSQWLPQLRPKRWWGKIPVVVVSADTLPLQPPDNLTEGILILTADMQCADMARYLETNLEKKQTEYRRMQTL
;
A
#
# COMPACT_ATOMS: atom_id res chain seq x y z
N MET A 1 -25.10 9.67 9.96
CA MET A 1 -23.84 9.89 10.72
C MET A 1 -22.82 10.71 9.92
N ALA A 2 -23.21 11.84 9.31
CA ALA A 2 -22.34 12.65 8.42
C ALA A 2 -21.83 13.97 9.04
N SER A 3 -22.02 14.15 10.37
CA SER A 3 -21.84 15.44 11.05
C SER A 3 -20.53 15.60 11.84
N ARG A 4 -19.71 14.55 12.01
CA ARG A 4 -18.50 14.61 12.87
C ARG A 4 -17.17 14.89 12.14
N GLN A 5 -17.10 14.70 10.83
CA GLN A 5 -15.86 14.94 10.05
C GLN A 5 -15.70 16.39 9.57
N ALA A 6 -16.74 17.22 9.75
CA ALA A 6 -16.81 18.62 9.30
C ALA A 6 -15.90 19.61 10.04
N SER A 7 -15.37 19.26 11.22
CA SER A 7 -14.63 20.20 12.05
C SER A 7 -13.12 20.17 11.88
N ARG A 8 -12.52 19.07 11.40
CA ARG A 8 -11.04 18.92 11.44
C ARG A 8 -10.31 19.77 10.41
N ALA A 9 -10.69 19.74 9.13
CA ALA A 9 -9.98 20.49 8.09
C ALA A 9 -10.02 22.01 8.34
N ASN A 10 -11.18 22.56 8.71
CA ASN A 10 -11.34 23.98 9.04
C ASN A 10 -10.55 24.38 10.30
N THR A 11 -10.54 23.53 11.32
CA THR A 11 -9.75 23.78 12.56
C THR A 11 -8.25 23.76 12.28
N LEU A 12 -7.79 22.92 11.33
CA LEU A 12 -6.39 22.87 10.91
C LEU A 12 -6.00 24.08 10.07
N LEU A 13 -6.86 24.56 9.16
CA LEU A 13 -6.53 25.66 8.25
C LEU A 13 -6.50 27.04 8.93
N LYS A 14 -7.43 27.31 9.85
CA LYS A 14 -7.62 28.64 10.46
C LYS A 14 -6.36 29.25 11.10
N PRO A 15 -5.57 28.52 11.91
CA PRO A 15 -4.35 29.04 12.52
C PRO A 15 -3.31 29.49 11.48
N TYR A 16 -3.18 28.74 10.39
CA TYR A 16 -2.22 29.02 9.32
C TYR A 16 -2.70 30.12 8.38
N LEU A 17 -4.01 30.20 8.09
CA LEU A 17 -4.58 31.24 7.23
C LEU A 17 -4.31 32.65 7.75
N LYS A 18 -4.45 32.87 9.05
CA LYS A 18 -4.14 34.15 9.68
C LYS A 18 -2.67 34.51 9.53
N ARG A 19 -1.76 33.54 9.75
CA ARG A 19 -0.31 33.73 9.59
C ARG A 19 0.08 33.97 8.14
N PHE A 20 -0.57 33.28 7.21
CA PHE A 20 -0.38 33.42 5.77
C PHE A 20 -0.77 34.81 5.27
N MET A 21 -1.93 35.30 5.68
CA MET A 21 -2.35 36.66 5.37
C MET A 21 -1.36 37.70 5.90
N LEU A 22 -0.85 37.54 7.12
CA LEU A 22 0.13 38.48 7.68
C LEU A 22 1.47 38.54 6.92
N GLN A 23 1.76 37.56 6.07
CA GLN A 23 2.97 37.54 5.22
C GLN A 23 2.73 38.01 3.80
N THR A 24 1.50 37.84 3.29
CA THR A 24 1.16 38.01 1.86
C THR A 24 0.12 39.10 1.62
N HIS A 25 -0.37 39.79 2.65
CA HIS A 25 -1.43 40.81 2.47
C HIS A 25 -0.97 41.93 1.51
N PRO A 26 -1.82 42.34 0.54
CA PRO A 26 -1.48 43.38 -0.43
C PRO A 26 -1.10 44.72 0.21
N ASP A 27 -1.66 45.03 1.39
CA ASP A 27 -1.37 46.29 2.08
C ASP A 27 0.07 46.39 2.61
N PHE A 28 0.78 45.27 2.77
CA PHE A 28 2.20 45.31 3.13
C PHE A 28 3.11 45.68 1.96
N PHE A 29 2.58 45.71 0.72
CA PHE A 29 3.32 46.02 -0.50
C PHE A 29 2.88 47.37 -1.10
N SER A 30 2.55 48.35 -0.25
CA SER A 30 2.16 49.70 -0.70
C SER A 30 3.19 50.36 -1.63
N ASN A 31 4.46 50.02 -1.45
CA ASN A 31 5.59 50.57 -2.20
C ASN A 31 5.82 49.83 -3.54
N ASP A 32 5.22 48.65 -3.72
CA ASP A 32 5.37 47.79 -4.90
C ASP A 32 3.99 47.46 -5.51
N PRO A 33 3.45 48.31 -6.41
CA PRO A 33 2.07 48.16 -6.91
C PRO A 33 1.84 46.86 -7.69
N ILE A 34 2.90 46.31 -8.32
CA ILE A 34 2.84 45.03 -9.03
C ILE A 34 2.62 43.88 -8.04
N LYS A 35 3.43 43.80 -6.97
CA LYS A 35 3.31 42.77 -5.94
C LYS A 35 1.97 42.86 -5.21
N LYS A 36 1.53 44.09 -4.91
CA LYS A 36 0.20 44.37 -4.34
C LYS A 36 -0.92 43.80 -5.20
N LYS A 37 -0.88 44.04 -6.52
CA LYS A 37 -1.89 43.55 -7.46
C LYS A 37 -1.88 42.03 -7.60
N VAL A 38 -0.69 41.42 -7.69
CA VAL A 38 -0.54 39.95 -7.77
C VAL A 38 -1.07 39.28 -6.52
N ASN A 39 -0.66 39.74 -5.33
CA ASN A 39 -1.13 39.17 -4.07
C ASN A 39 -2.65 39.34 -3.87
N ALA A 40 -3.22 40.49 -4.24
CA ALA A 40 -4.67 40.71 -4.17
C ALA A 40 -5.43 39.72 -5.06
N ALA A 41 -4.99 39.54 -6.32
CA ALA A 41 -5.61 38.60 -7.25
C ALA A 41 -5.45 37.14 -6.79
N SER A 42 -4.26 36.76 -6.32
CA SER A 42 -3.98 35.40 -5.82
C SER A 42 -4.72 35.09 -4.52
N LEU A 43 -4.90 36.05 -3.60
CA LEU A 43 -5.72 35.87 -2.40
C LEU A 43 -7.20 35.70 -2.73
N GLN A 44 -7.74 36.45 -3.69
CA GLN A 44 -9.12 36.27 -4.15
C GLN A 44 -9.35 34.87 -4.74
N ARG A 45 -8.41 34.40 -5.56
CA ARG A 45 -8.47 33.04 -6.13
C ARG A 45 -8.29 31.97 -5.06
N LEU A 46 -7.37 32.17 -4.11
CA LEU A 46 -7.16 31.27 -2.97
C LEU A 46 -8.42 31.16 -2.12
N HIS A 47 -9.11 32.26 -1.87
CA HIS A 47 -10.41 32.25 -1.20
C HIS A 47 -11.41 31.38 -1.97
N GLY A 48 -11.47 31.50 -3.30
CA GLY A 48 -12.30 30.63 -4.14
C GLY A 48 -11.93 29.14 -4.10
N VAL A 49 -10.68 28.79 -3.78
CA VAL A 49 -10.20 27.40 -3.62
C VAL A 49 -10.49 26.87 -2.21
N LEU A 50 -10.31 27.70 -1.18
CA LEU A 50 -10.50 27.29 0.21
C LEU A 50 -11.97 27.38 0.66
N ASN A 51 -12.79 28.23 0.04
CA ASN A 51 -14.19 28.43 0.43
C ASN A 51 -15.04 27.14 0.37
N PRO A 52 -14.94 26.28 -0.66
CA PRO A 52 -15.60 24.97 -0.66
C PRO A 52 -15.19 24.09 0.53
N VAL A 53 -13.92 24.14 0.94
CA VAL A 53 -13.39 23.38 2.09
C VAL A 53 -13.84 23.99 3.43
N LEU A 54 -13.92 25.32 3.49
CA LEU A 54 -14.27 26.06 4.71
C LEU A 54 -15.79 26.07 4.99
N ASN A 55 -16.61 26.15 3.94
CA ASN A 55 -18.05 26.36 4.00
C ASN A 55 -18.89 25.25 3.35
N ARG A 56 -18.26 24.15 2.86
CA ARG A 56 -18.93 22.97 2.29
C ARG A 56 -19.92 23.29 1.15
N THR A 57 -19.59 24.26 0.31
CA THR A 57 -20.35 24.47 -0.93
C THR A 57 -19.94 23.41 -1.94
N PRO A 58 -20.87 22.87 -2.75
CA PRO A 58 -20.53 21.87 -3.75
C PRO A 58 -19.41 22.39 -4.65
N ASN A 59 -18.32 21.63 -4.71
CA ASN A 59 -17.16 21.95 -5.51
C ASN A 59 -17.60 21.95 -6.98
N VAL A 60 -17.64 23.11 -7.63
CA VAL A 60 -17.90 23.18 -9.07
C VAL A 60 -16.71 22.49 -9.74
N VAL A 61 -16.99 21.36 -10.38
CA VAL A 61 -16.00 20.44 -10.95
C VAL A 61 -15.35 21.08 -12.16
N ASP A 62 -14.39 21.96 -11.91
CA ASP A 62 -13.51 22.50 -12.93
C ASP A 62 -12.16 21.78 -12.80
N LYS A 63 -11.81 20.98 -13.81
CA LYS A 63 -10.65 20.06 -13.80
C LYS A 63 -9.30 20.75 -14.03
N SER A 64 -9.25 22.07 -13.95
CA SER A 64 -8.03 22.83 -14.19
C SER A 64 -7.23 23.00 -12.90
N ASP A 65 -5.94 22.68 -12.96
CA ASP A 65 -4.98 23.06 -11.92
C ASP A 65 -4.94 24.58 -11.75
N ILE A 66 -5.10 25.04 -10.51
CA ILE A 66 -5.02 26.46 -10.19
C ILE A 66 -3.62 26.76 -9.68
N ARG A 67 -2.89 27.56 -10.45
CA ARG A 67 -1.60 28.12 -10.05
C ARG A 67 -1.80 29.51 -9.44
N LEU A 68 -1.25 29.72 -8.26
CA LEU A 68 -1.31 30.97 -7.51
C LEU A 68 0.10 31.45 -7.17
N ASP A 69 0.36 32.73 -7.42
CA ASP A 69 1.67 33.34 -7.20
C ASP A 69 1.57 34.35 -6.05
N PHE A 70 2.48 34.27 -5.08
CA PHE A 70 2.50 35.12 -3.90
C PHE A 70 3.88 35.72 -3.66
N TYR A 71 3.90 36.99 -3.27
CA TYR A 71 5.06 37.64 -2.68
C TYR A 71 4.94 37.62 -1.16
N SER A 72 6.04 37.26 -0.49
CA SER A 72 6.13 37.20 0.97
C SER A 72 7.00 38.33 1.50
N LYS A 73 6.61 38.92 2.62
CA LYS A 73 7.43 39.91 3.35
C LYS A 73 8.80 39.36 3.76
N ARG A 74 8.91 38.05 3.99
CA ARG A 74 10.14 37.38 4.44
C ARG A 74 11.02 36.85 3.30
N SER A 75 10.42 36.53 2.15
CA SER A 75 11.13 35.87 1.04
C SER A 75 11.74 36.85 0.02
N GLY A 76 11.79 38.15 0.36
CA GLY A 76 12.33 39.19 -0.51
C GLY A 76 11.54 39.35 -1.81
N ASP A 77 12.24 39.31 -2.95
CA ASP A 77 11.65 39.41 -4.29
C ASP A 77 11.21 38.06 -4.88
N SER A 78 11.41 36.98 -4.14
CA SER A 78 11.11 35.63 -4.61
C SER A 78 9.60 35.38 -4.66
N VAL A 79 9.11 34.97 -5.82
CA VAL A 79 7.72 34.54 -6.00
C VAL A 79 7.55 33.14 -5.45
N VAL A 80 6.61 32.99 -4.52
CA VAL A 80 6.16 31.70 -4.02
C VAL A 80 4.98 31.22 -4.86
N VAL A 81 5.10 30.03 -5.44
CA VAL A 81 4.10 29.47 -6.36
C VAL A 81 3.41 28.29 -5.70
N GLY A 82 2.09 28.39 -5.52
CA GLY A 82 1.23 27.31 -5.04
C GLY A 82 0.41 26.70 -6.18
N THR A 83 0.40 25.38 -6.30
CA THR A 83 -0.44 24.64 -7.24
C THR A 83 -1.52 23.86 -6.49
N PHE A 84 -2.77 24.08 -6.89
CA PHE A 84 -3.95 23.46 -6.30
C PHE A 84 -4.68 22.62 -7.34
N ASP A 85 -4.79 21.33 -7.06
CA ASP A 85 -5.60 20.40 -7.83
C ASP A 85 -7.06 20.48 -7.34
N ARG A 86 -7.96 20.96 -8.19
CA ARG A 86 -9.40 21.07 -7.90
C ARG A 86 -10.15 19.74 -8.05
N SER A 87 -9.55 18.74 -8.67
CA SER A 87 -10.13 17.40 -8.86
C SER A 87 -9.88 16.47 -7.68
N GLY A 88 -8.96 16.84 -6.78
CA GLY A 88 -8.61 16.08 -5.59
C GLY A 88 -9.60 16.21 -4.42
N SER A 89 -9.32 15.47 -3.35
CA SER A 89 -10.13 15.52 -2.12
C SER A 89 -9.98 16.86 -1.39
N GLU A 90 -10.90 17.18 -0.47
CA GLU A 90 -10.75 18.36 0.41
C GLU A 90 -9.39 18.37 1.14
N TRP A 91 -8.83 17.20 1.41
CA TRP A 91 -7.55 17.01 2.12
C TRP A 91 -6.33 17.21 1.22
N THR A 92 -6.42 17.00 -0.10
CA THR A 92 -5.33 17.37 -1.02
C THR A 92 -5.22 18.88 -1.10
N THR A 93 -6.35 19.59 -1.11
CA THR A 93 -6.39 21.07 -1.07
C THR A 93 -5.77 21.60 0.22
N VAL A 94 -6.09 21.00 1.37
CA VAL A 94 -5.47 21.35 2.66
C VAL A 94 -3.96 21.11 2.63
N ARG A 95 -3.50 19.99 2.07
CA ARG A 95 -2.08 19.68 1.94
C ARG A 95 -1.33 20.69 1.06
N SER A 96 -1.89 21.02 -0.11
CA SER A 96 -1.33 22.06 -0.98
C SER A 96 -1.23 23.42 -0.29
N PHE A 97 -2.22 23.77 0.54
CA PHE A 97 -2.18 25.01 1.32
C PHE A 97 -1.11 25.00 2.41
N LEU A 98 -0.94 23.88 3.12
CA LEU A 98 0.13 23.75 4.11
C LEU A 98 1.52 23.83 3.43
N ASN A 99 1.71 23.14 2.30
CA ASN A 99 2.96 23.28 1.53
C ASN A 99 3.24 24.74 1.13
N LEU A 100 2.21 25.46 0.69
CA LEU A 100 2.31 26.88 0.37
C LEU A 100 2.70 27.73 1.60
N CYS A 101 2.17 27.40 2.79
CA CYS A 101 2.55 28.08 4.04
C CYS A 101 4.02 27.84 4.41
N GLN A 102 4.53 26.61 4.25
CA GLN A 102 5.95 26.30 4.46
C GLN A 102 6.85 27.12 3.51
N GLN A 103 6.49 27.22 2.23
CA GLN A 103 7.27 27.98 1.25
C GLN A 103 7.30 29.48 1.55
N VAL A 104 6.26 30.02 2.20
CA VAL A 104 6.22 31.42 2.69
C VAL A 104 7.01 31.61 4.00
N GLY A 105 7.56 30.53 4.58
CA GLY A 105 8.34 30.56 5.81
C GLY A 105 7.47 30.57 7.07
N ILE A 106 6.33 29.89 7.03
CA ILE A 106 5.45 29.67 8.18
C ILE A 106 5.72 28.27 8.71
N ASP A 107 6.11 28.18 9.98
CA ASP A 107 6.32 26.90 10.64
C ASP A 107 4.98 26.17 10.84
N ILE A 108 4.91 24.95 10.32
CA ILE A 108 3.76 24.07 10.40
C ILE A 108 4.09 22.96 11.38
N MET A 109 3.16 22.67 12.29
CA MET A 109 3.34 21.60 13.25
C MET A 109 3.33 20.25 12.53
N GLN A 110 4.32 19.41 12.82
CA GLN A 110 4.45 18.08 12.21
C GLN A 110 3.19 17.22 12.44
N SER A 111 2.54 17.37 13.60
CA SER A 111 1.27 16.72 13.92
C SER A 111 0.14 17.04 12.94
N ASP A 112 0.14 18.24 12.36
CA ASP A 112 -0.91 18.69 11.44
C ASP A 112 -0.67 18.13 10.03
N ILE A 113 0.59 17.99 9.63
CA ILE A 113 1.00 17.31 8.40
C ILE A 113 0.61 15.84 8.47
N GLU A 114 0.94 15.18 9.57
CA GLU A 114 0.57 13.77 9.81
C GLU A 114 -0.95 13.57 9.84
N ALA A 115 -1.70 14.51 10.43
CA ALA A 115 -3.16 14.46 10.43
C ALA A 115 -3.77 14.59 9.03
N VAL A 116 -3.19 15.43 8.17
CA VAL A 116 -3.64 15.60 6.78
C VAL A 116 -3.24 14.40 5.93
N ASP A 117 -2.06 13.84 6.16
CA ASP A 117 -1.58 12.66 5.45
C ASP A 117 -2.38 11.42 5.83
N ALA A 118 -2.73 11.24 7.10
CA ALA A 118 -3.63 10.17 7.55
C ALA A 118 -5.04 10.25 6.93
N MET A 119 -5.47 11.43 6.49
CA MET A 119 -6.77 11.64 5.84
C MET A 119 -6.69 11.60 4.30
N ASN A 120 -5.51 11.80 3.72
CA ASN A 120 -5.23 11.64 2.29
C ASN A 120 -4.87 10.20 1.90
N VAL A 121 -4.33 9.43 2.85
CA VAL A 121 -4.11 7.99 2.67
C VAL A 121 -5.49 7.32 2.69
N PRO A 122 -5.86 6.55 1.64
CA PRO A 122 -7.05 5.71 1.73
C PRO A 122 -6.89 4.84 2.98
N PRO A 123 -7.92 4.73 3.84
CA PRO A 123 -7.76 4.08 5.13
C PRO A 123 -7.05 2.74 4.90
N PRO A 124 -5.99 2.40 5.68
CA PRO A 124 -5.45 1.05 5.64
C PRO A 124 -6.67 0.18 5.80
N THR A 125 -6.86 -0.80 4.90
CA THR A 125 -8.04 -1.65 4.85
C THR A 125 -8.27 -2.22 6.25
N SER A 126 -9.04 -1.48 7.05
CA SER A 126 -9.71 -1.94 8.24
C SER A 126 -10.38 -3.18 7.72
N HIS A 127 -10.07 -4.31 8.34
CA HIS A 127 -10.70 -5.59 8.08
C HIS A 127 -12.21 -5.35 8.14
N LYS A 128 -12.80 -4.96 7.00
CA LYS A 128 -14.23 -4.97 6.78
C LYS A 128 -14.52 -6.43 7.00
N ARG A 129 -15.14 -6.76 8.12
CA ARG A 129 -15.80 -8.05 8.26
C ARG A 129 -16.61 -8.19 6.97
N PRO A 130 -16.28 -9.18 6.12
CA PRO A 130 -16.93 -9.29 4.84
C PRO A 130 -18.43 -9.31 5.09
N SER A 131 -19.19 -8.59 4.26
CA SER A 131 -20.65 -8.64 4.40
C SER A 131 -21.11 -10.11 4.37
N LEU A 132 -22.23 -10.44 5.00
CA LEU A 132 -22.76 -11.82 4.97
C LEU A 132 -22.87 -12.38 3.54
N GLN A 133 -23.20 -11.51 2.57
CA GLN A 133 -23.19 -11.84 1.14
C GLN A 133 -21.78 -12.12 0.58
N GLN A 134 -20.79 -11.36 1.03
CA GLN A 134 -19.40 -11.56 0.64
C GLN A 134 -18.78 -12.77 1.34
N GLU A 135 -19.11 -13.05 2.60
CA GLU A 135 -18.73 -14.31 3.26
C GLU A 135 -19.37 -15.50 2.56
N PHE A 136 -20.64 -15.40 2.16
CA PHE A 136 -21.31 -16.45 1.41
C PHE A 136 -20.72 -16.62 0.01
N ALA A 137 -20.44 -15.53 -0.70
CA ALA A 137 -19.79 -15.57 -2.01
C ALA A 137 -18.37 -16.14 -1.90
N ASP A 138 -17.58 -15.69 -0.93
CA ASP A 138 -16.23 -16.19 -0.69
C ASP A 138 -16.25 -17.65 -0.24
N ALA A 139 -17.23 -18.07 0.56
CA ALA A 139 -17.42 -19.48 0.94
C ALA A 139 -17.80 -20.32 -0.27
N LEU A 140 -18.69 -19.84 -1.15
CA LEU A 140 -19.03 -20.51 -2.40
C LEU A 140 -17.83 -20.58 -3.35
N TYR A 141 -17.07 -19.50 -3.51
CA TYR A 141 -15.86 -19.49 -4.34
C TYR A 141 -14.78 -20.40 -3.76
N ARG A 142 -14.57 -20.39 -2.43
CA ARG A 142 -13.66 -21.33 -1.77
C ARG A 142 -14.12 -22.77 -1.96
N GLN A 143 -15.40 -23.07 -1.79
CA GLN A 143 -15.95 -24.40 -2.00
C GLN A 143 -15.78 -24.82 -3.46
N HIS A 144 -16.02 -23.93 -4.43
CA HIS A 144 -15.85 -24.21 -5.85
C HIS A 144 -14.38 -24.37 -6.23
N GLU A 145 -13.47 -23.59 -5.65
CA GLU A 145 -12.03 -23.80 -5.79
C GLU A 145 -11.55 -25.07 -5.10
N GLU A 146 -12.13 -25.45 -3.95
CA GLU A 146 -11.87 -26.71 -3.24
C GLU A 146 -12.31 -27.89 -4.08
N SER A 147 -13.49 -27.82 -4.69
CA SER A 147 -13.96 -28.79 -5.67
C SER A 147 -13.09 -28.82 -6.93
N ARG A 148 -12.62 -27.69 -7.45
CA ARG A 148 -11.73 -27.66 -8.63
C ARG A 148 -10.36 -28.28 -8.36
N VAL A 149 -9.76 -28.03 -7.19
CA VAL A 149 -8.45 -28.62 -6.84
C VAL A 149 -8.59 -30.08 -6.39
N ALA A 150 -9.71 -30.46 -5.77
CA ALA A 150 -10.04 -31.86 -5.52
C ALA A 150 -10.30 -32.64 -6.82
N ALA A 151 -10.77 -31.97 -7.87
CA ALA A 151 -10.97 -32.53 -9.21
C ALA A 151 -9.72 -32.45 -10.12
N THR A 152 -8.63 -31.82 -9.68
CA THR A 152 -7.37 -31.85 -10.43
C THR A 152 -6.74 -33.23 -10.27
N GLU A 153 -6.81 -34.06 -11.29
CA GLU A 153 -6.00 -35.28 -11.37
C GLU A 153 -4.51 -34.89 -11.34
N TRP A 154 -3.86 -35.13 -10.21
CA TRP A 154 -2.43 -34.92 -10.07
C TRP A 154 -1.71 -35.98 -10.90
N THR A 155 -1.10 -35.56 -11.99
CA THR A 155 -0.26 -36.42 -12.83
C THR A 155 1.21 -36.10 -12.61
N PRO A 156 2.13 -37.07 -12.80
CA PRO A 156 3.57 -36.81 -12.70
C PRO A 156 4.04 -35.67 -13.63
N ALA A 157 3.42 -35.57 -14.81
CA ALA A 157 3.68 -34.47 -15.75
C ALA A 157 3.29 -33.10 -15.17
N LEU A 158 2.14 -33.01 -14.48
CA LEU A 158 1.71 -31.78 -13.82
C LEU A 158 2.68 -31.38 -12.69
N VAL A 159 3.18 -32.36 -11.93
CA VAL A 159 4.15 -32.15 -10.85
C VAL A 159 5.44 -31.52 -11.40
N LEU A 160 5.98 -32.08 -12.48
CA LEU A 160 7.22 -31.60 -13.11
C LEU A 160 7.08 -30.25 -13.81
N ARG A 161 5.86 -29.79 -14.11
CA ARG A 161 5.60 -28.47 -14.69
C ARG A 161 5.64 -27.33 -13.68
N ASN A 162 5.74 -27.62 -12.38
CA ASN A 162 5.80 -26.57 -11.37
C ASN A 162 7.15 -25.83 -11.43
N PRO A 163 7.18 -24.53 -11.76
CA PRO A 163 8.43 -23.77 -11.89
C PRO A 163 9.14 -23.51 -10.56
N LEU A 164 8.42 -23.66 -9.44
CA LEU A 164 8.96 -23.51 -8.10
C LEU A 164 9.42 -24.85 -7.49
N LEU A 165 9.40 -25.94 -8.25
CA LEU A 165 9.89 -27.24 -7.82
C LEU A 165 11.23 -27.55 -8.47
N SER A 166 12.25 -27.72 -7.63
CA SER A 166 13.60 -28.10 -8.05
C SER A 166 13.96 -29.46 -7.45
N PHE A 167 14.74 -30.24 -8.19
CA PHE A 167 15.27 -31.53 -7.74
C PHE A 167 16.79 -31.48 -7.81
N ASP A 168 17.43 -32.01 -6.78
CA ASP A 168 18.86 -32.26 -6.81
C ASP A 168 19.23 -33.29 -7.89
N GLN A 169 20.48 -33.25 -8.36
CA GLN A 169 20.97 -34.12 -9.43
C GLN A 169 20.97 -35.61 -9.05
N THR A 170 21.08 -35.90 -7.76
CA THR A 170 21.09 -37.28 -7.24
C THR A 170 19.70 -37.90 -7.13
N VAL A 171 18.63 -37.11 -7.29
CA VAL A 171 17.25 -37.55 -7.09
C VAL A 171 16.60 -37.97 -8.40
N ASP A 172 16.01 -39.17 -8.42
CA ASP A 172 15.18 -39.63 -9.54
C ASP A 172 13.88 -38.81 -9.60
N LYS A 173 13.87 -37.81 -10.48
CA LYS A 173 12.75 -36.89 -10.72
C LYS A 173 11.48 -37.61 -11.14
N ALA A 174 11.59 -38.69 -11.93
CA ALA A 174 10.43 -39.43 -12.43
C ALA A 174 9.79 -40.29 -11.34
N LYS A 175 10.60 -40.85 -10.44
CA LYS A 175 10.13 -41.58 -9.26
C LYS A 175 9.46 -40.62 -8.26
N MET A 176 10.11 -39.51 -7.93
CA MET A 176 9.56 -38.53 -7.00
C MET A 176 8.29 -37.86 -7.53
N ALA A 177 8.21 -37.54 -8.82
CA ALA A 177 7.00 -36.97 -9.40
C ALA A 177 5.79 -37.92 -9.30
N ARG A 178 6.01 -39.23 -9.44
CA ARG A 178 4.98 -40.26 -9.24
C ARG A 178 4.52 -40.31 -7.78
N GLN A 179 5.46 -40.29 -6.84
CA GLN A 179 5.12 -40.28 -5.41
C GLN A 179 4.37 -39.01 -5.02
N LEU A 180 4.87 -37.84 -5.41
CA LEU A 180 4.22 -36.55 -5.15
C LEU A 180 2.83 -36.48 -5.78
N SER A 181 2.63 -37.01 -6.99
CA SER A 181 1.28 -37.02 -7.59
C SER A 181 0.25 -37.78 -6.75
N GLN A 182 0.68 -38.83 -6.02
CA GLN A 182 -0.20 -39.60 -5.13
C GLN A 182 -0.38 -38.93 -3.76
N TRP A 183 0.64 -38.22 -3.28
CA TRP A 183 0.63 -37.61 -1.95
C TRP A 183 0.02 -36.21 -1.93
N LEU A 184 0.13 -35.44 -3.02
CA LEU A 184 -0.32 -34.06 -3.10
C LEU A 184 -1.77 -33.85 -2.66
N PRO A 185 -2.77 -34.69 -3.00
CA PRO A 185 -4.13 -34.55 -2.47
C PRO A 185 -4.21 -34.51 -0.94
N GLN A 186 -3.33 -35.25 -0.26
CA GLN A 186 -3.31 -35.38 1.21
C GLN A 186 -2.51 -34.24 1.86
N LEU A 187 -1.57 -33.64 1.14
CA LEU A 187 -0.63 -32.63 1.64
C LEU A 187 -1.14 -31.18 1.51
N ARG A 188 -2.45 -30.99 1.30
CA ARG A 188 -3.12 -29.67 1.20
C ARG A 188 -2.33 -28.68 0.30
N PRO A 189 -2.18 -28.99 -0.99
CA PRO A 189 -1.23 -28.33 -1.87
C PRO A 189 -1.55 -26.85 -2.05
N LYS A 190 -2.82 -26.45 -1.90
CA LYS A 190 -3.28 -25.05 -1.93
C LYS A 190 -2.51 -24.10 -1.01
N ARG A 191 -1.96 -24.60 0.10
CA ARG A 191 -1.24 -23.74 1.06
C ARG A 191 0.17 -23.39 0.56
N TRP A 192 0.80 -24.21 -0.28
CA TRP A 192 2.24 -24.10 -0.54
C TRP A 192 2.66 -24.39 -1.97
N TRP A 193 1.97 -25.29 -2.66
CA TRP A 193 2.26 -25.71 -4.03
C TRP A 193 2.16 -24.54 -5.00
N GLY A 194 3.25 -24.23 -5.70
CA GLY A 194 3.33 -23.11 -6.63
C GLY A 194 3.30 -21.72 -5.96
N LYS A 195 3.43 -21.65 -4.62
CA LYS A 195 3.48 -20.40 -3.86
C LYS A 195 4.83 -20.15 -3.18
N ILE A 196 5.58 -21.21 -2.93
CA ILE A 196 6.89 -21.17 -2.27
C ILE A 196 7.83 -22.10 -3.04
N PRO A 197 9.12 -21.75 -3.21
CA PRO A 197 10.12 -22.66 -3.73
C PRO A 197 10.23 -23.94 -2.90
N VAL A 198 10.29 -25.08 -3.59
CA VAL A 198 10.42 -26.41 -3.02
C VAL A 198 11.62 -27.09 -3.66
N VAL A 199 12.54 -27.59 -2.84
CA VAL A 199 13.70 -28.34 -3.30
C VAL A 199 13.63 -29.75 -2.75
N VAL A 200 13.73 -30.73 -3.63
CA VAL A 200 13.83 -32.14 -3.26
C VAL A 200 15.28 -32.57 -3.36
N VAL A 201 15.84 -33.02 -2.24
CA VAL A 201 17.25 -33.44 -2.11
C VAL A 201 17.35 -34.89 -1.66
N SER A 202 18.49 -35.54 -1.91
CA SER A 202 18.73 -36.88 -1.34
C SER A 202 19.09 -36.76 0.14
N ALA A 203 18.67 -37.72 0.96
CA ALA A 203 19.04 -37.80 2.37
C ALA A 203 20.57 -37.82 2.56
N ASP A 204 21.28 -38.44 1.61
CA ASP A 204 22.73 -38.58 1.63
C ASP A 204 23.49 -37.28 1.30
N THR A 205 22.79 -36.31 0.69
CA THR A 205 23.39 -35.05 0.22
C THR A 205 23.22 -33.88 1.19
N LEU A 206 22.38 -34.03 2.22
CA LEU A 206 22.20 -32.99 3.23
C LEU A 206 23.17 -33.21 4.41
N PRO A 207 23.96 -32.20 4.83
CA PRO A 207 24.38 -32.15 6.22
C PRO A 207 23.13 -32.07 7.11
N LEU A 208 23.15 -32.69 8.30
CA LEU A 208 21.98 -32.92 9.18
C LEU A 208 21.05 -31.72 9.38
N GLN A 209 21.52 -30.48 9.20
CA GLN A 209 20.70 -29.29 8.97
C GLN A 209 21.42 -28.35 8.00
N PRO A 210 20.84 -28.00 6.83
CA PRO A 210 21.39 -26.93 6.00
C PRO A 210 21.28 -25.60 6.77
N PRO A 211 22.29 -24.72 6.73
CA PRO A 211 22.29 -23.52 7.55
C PRO A 211 21.11 -22.61 7.18
N ASP A 212 20.43 -22.10 8.21
CA ASP A 212 19.13 -21.40 8.11
C ASP A 212 19.13 -20.23 7.11
N ASN A 213 20.29 -19.58 6.95
CA ASN A 213 20.48 -18.45 6.03
C ASN A 213 20.40 -18.83 4.54
N LEU A 214 20.69 -20.07 4.17
CA LEU A 214 20.63 -20.55 2.77
C LEU A 214 19.27 -21.18 2.43
N THR A 215 18.44 -21.45 3.43
CA THR A 215 17.14 -22.12 3.28
C THR A 215 15.97 -21.20 3.59
N GLU A 216 16.25 -19.93 3.87
CA GLU A 216 15.26 -18.91 4.17
C GLU A 216 14.24 -18.85 3.02
N GLY A 217 12.95 -19.03 3.34
CA GLY A 217 11.88 -18.98 2.36
C GLY A 217 11.79 -20.17 1.38
N ILE A 218 12.54 -21.25 1.59
CA ILE A 218 12.53 -22.45 0.74
C ILE A 218 12.07 -23.67 1.57
N LEU A 219 11.18 -24.48 1.00
CA LEU A 219 10.82 -25.79 1.55
C LEU A 219 11.80 -26.85 1.06
N ILE A 220 12.41 -27.59 1.99
CA ILE A 220 13.36 -28.66 1.65
C ILE A 220 12.73 -29.99 2.01
N LEU A 221 12.53 -30.83 1.00
CA LEU A 221 12.00 -32.18 1.14
C LEU A 221 13.10 -33.17 0.82
N THR A 222 13.16 -34.28 1.55
CA THR A 222 14.12 -35.34 1.24
C THR A 222 13.44 -36.46 0.45
N ALA A 223 14.19 -37.13 -0.43
CA ALA A 223 13.66 -38.16 -1.32
C ALA A 223 13.22 -39.45 -0.60
N ASP A 224 13.67 -39.65 0.64
CA ASP A 224 13.34 -40.77 1.52
C ASP A 224 12.10 -40.52 2.41
N MET A 225 11.64 -39.26 2.51
CA MET A 225 10.46 -38.91 3.29
C MET A 225 9.23 -39.70 2.84
N GLN A 226 8.52 -40.27 3.81
CA GLN A 226 7.19 -40.80 3.60
C GLN A 226 6.16 -39.67 3.61
N CYS A 227 4.97 -39.95 3.08
CA CYS A 227 3.86 -38.97 3.05
C CYS A 227 3.56 -38.39 4.44
N ALA A 228 3.63 -39.19 5.50
CA ALA A 228 3.37 -38.75 6.87
C ALA A 228 4.45 -37.80 7.40
N ASP A 229 5.73 -38.07 7.09
CA ASP A 229 6.84 -37.22 7.52
C ASP A 229 6.83 -35.89 6.77
N MET A 230 6.51 -35.93 5.48
CA MET A 230 6.29 -34.74 4.67
C MET A 230 5.13 -33.89 5.19
N ALA A 231 4.02 -34.50 5.57
CA ALA A 231 2.88 -33.79 6.18
C ALA A 231 3.29 -33.09 7.49
N ARG A 232 3.98 -33.81 8.39
CA ARG A 232 4.48 -33.27 9.67
C ARG A 232 5.46 -32.11 9.47
N TYR A 233 6.36 -32.25 8.49
CA TYR A 233 7.31 -31.21 8.13
C TYR A 233 6.60 -29.94 7.64
N LEU A 234 5.62 -30.09 6.75
CA LEU A 234 4.84 -28.98 6.23
C LEU A 234 4.03 -28.31 7.35
N GLU A 235 3.38 -29.05 8.24
CA GLU A 235 2.63 -28.46 9.36
C GLU A 235 3.52 -27.62 10.28
N THR A 236 4.76 -28.05 10.52
CA THR A 236 5.69 -27.37 11.44
C THR A 236 6.36 -26.16 10.80
N ASN A 237 6.74 -26.25 9.52
CA ASN A 237 7.66 -25.28 8.90
C ASN A 237 6.97 -24.32 7.92
N LEU A 238 5.77 -24.64 7.45
CA LEU A 238 5.17 -23.93 6.33
C LEU A 238 4.91 -22.45 6.63
N GLU A 239 4.40 -22.10 7.81
CA GLU A 239 4.09 -20.70 8.14
C GLU A 239 5.35 -19.85 8.29
N LYS A 240 6.40 -20.42 8.90
CA LYS A 240 7.72 -19.80 9.01
C LYS A 240 8.30 -19.54 7.61
N LYS A 241 8.37 -20.57 6.76
CA LYS A 241 8.89 -20.46 5.39
C LYS A 241 8.06 -19.51 4.50
N GLN A 242 6.74 -19.46 4.67
CA GLN A 242 5.90 -18.47 3.98
C GLN A 242 6.25 -17.02 4.35
N THR A 243 6.49 -16.78 5.64
CA THR A 243 6.80 -15.43 6.13
C THR A 243 8.16 -14.98 5.64
N GLU A 244 9.15 -15.87 5.69
CA GLU A 244 10.49 -15.67 5.13
C GLU A 244 10.45 -15.38 3.62
N TYR A 245 9.73 -16.20 2.85
CA TYR A 245 9.62 -16.01 1.39
C TYR A 245 8.98 -14.67 1.01
N ARG A 246 7.92 -14.24 1.72
CA ARG A 246 7.30 -12.92 1.49
C ARG A 246 8.25 -11.78 1.79
N ARG A 247 9.05 -11.88 2.86
CA ARG A 247 10.06 -10.87 3.22
C ARG A 247 11.08 -10.71 2.09
N MET A 248 11.54 -11.82 1.51
CA MET A 248 12.50 -11.81 0.40
C MET A 248 11.95 -11.20 -0.88
N GLN A 249 10.63 -11.23 -1.12
CA GLN A 249 9.99 -10.61 -2.29
C GLN A 249 9.78 -9.09 -2.16
N THR A 250 9.86 -8.54 -0.94
CA THR A 250 9.64 -7.11 -0.65
C THR A 250 10.93 -6.28 -0.56
N LEU A 251 12.10 -6.93 -0.69
CA LEU A 251 13.42 -6.30 -0.77
C LEU A 251 13.82 -6.10 -2.23
#